data_AF-A0A2V5ZPV2-F1
#
_entry.id   AF-A0A2V5ZPV2-F1
#
_cell.length_a   1.000
_cell.length_b   1.000
_cell.length_c   1.000
_cell.angle_alpha   90.00
_cell.angle_beta   90.00
_cell.angle_gamma   90.00
#
_symmetry.space_group_name_H-M   'P 1'
#
loop_
_entity.id
_entity.type
_entity.pdbx_description
1 polymer ?
#
loop_
_entity_poly.entity_id
_entity_poly.type
_entity_poly.pdbx_seq_one_letter_code
_entity_poly.pdbx_strand_id
1 'polypeptide(L)'
;MKSISIEQLPLKMRKEVERFLKRNRDTLAAKVRPRFGLSGVNWVALDNNGCMGIGSTPSLALKRFNQLCADSETKTAAPRLAT
;
A
#
# COMPACT_ATOMS: atom_id res chain seq x y z
N MET A 1 -0.70 -10.46 -12.21
CA MET A 1 -1.75 -9.42 -12.05
C MET A 1 -1.16 -8.09 -12.51
N LYS A 2 -1.84 -7.32 -13.38
CA LYS A 2 -1.33 -6.01 -13.83
C LYS A 2 -1.63 -4.96 -12.77
N SER A 3 -0.60 -4.35 -12.19
CA SER A 3 -0.74 -3.25 -11.23
C SER A 3 -0.50 -1.90 -11.89
N ILE A 4 -1.20 -0.87 -11.42
CA ILE A 4 -1.15 0.50 -11.92
C ILE A 4 -0.65 1.45 -10.83
N SER A 5 0.00 2.54 -11.21
CA SER A 5 0.38 3.58 -10.24
C SER A 5 -0.84 4.40 -9.81
N ILE A 6 -0.68 5.22 -8.76
CA ILE A 6 -1.73 6.12 -8.27
C ILE A 6 -2.19 7.08 -9.37
N GLU A 7 -1.26 7.55 -10.20
CA GLU A 7 -1.48 8.53 -11.26
C GLU A 7 -2.37 7.97 -12.39
N GLN A 8 -2.33 6.64 -12.56
CA GLN A 8 -3.10 5.88 -13.55
C GLN A 8 -4.50 5.49 -13.05
N LEU A 9 -4.84 5.75 -11.77
CA LEU A 9 -6.19 5.52 -11.26
C LEU A 9 -7.21 6.46 -11.92
N PRO A 10 -8.48 6.03 -12.05
CA PRO A 10 -9.57 6.91 -12.45
C PRO A 10 -9.61 8.18 -11.58
N LEU A 11 -9.87 9.34 -12.20
CA LEU A 11 -9.70 10.65 -11.56
C LEU A 11 -10.35 10.77 -10.17
N LYS A 12 -11.57 10.24 -10.01
CA LYS A 12 -12.30 10.25 -8.73
C LYS A 12 -11.55 9.48 -7.65
N MET A 13 -11.06 8.28 -7.98
CA MET A 13 -10.30 7.41 -7.08
C MET A 13 -8.92 8.01 -6.76
N ARG A 14 -8.23 8.53 -7.78
CA ARG A 14 -6.94 9.21 -7.58
C ARG A 14 -7.04 10.36 -6.59
N LYS A 15 -8.04 11.23 -6.74
CA LYS A 15 -8.27 12.35 -5.79
C LYS A 15 -8.54 11.87 -4.38
N GLU A 16 -9.26 10.77 -4.21
CA GLU A 16 -9.53 10.17 -2.91
C GLU A 16 -8.25 9.62 -2.27
N VAL A 17 -7.46 8.86 -3.03
CA VAL A 17 -6.17 8.30 -2.61
C VAL A 17 -5.20 9.41 -2.23
N GLU A 18 -5.03 10.43 -3.06
CA GLU A 18 -4.12 11.54 -2.75
C GLU A 18 -4.56 12.31 -1.49
N ARG A 19 -5.88 12.45 -1.28
CA ARG A 19 -6.40 13.04 -0.03
C ARG A 19 -6.08 12.16 1.17
N PHE A 20 -6.20 10.84 1.04
CA PHE A 20 -5.81 9.90 2.09
C PHE A 20 -4.32 10.02 2.42
N LEU A 21 -3.44 9.99 1.42
CA LEU A 21 -1.99 10.10 1.61
C LEU A 21 -1.59 11.46 2.20
N LYS A 22 -2.21 12.56 1.74
CA LYS A 22 -1.96 13.91 2.28
C LYS A 22 -2.38 14.05 3.74
N ARG A 23 -3.39 13.32 4.20
CA ARG A 23 -3.83 13.29 5.61
C ARG A 23 -2.97 12.38 6.48
N ASN A 24 -2.35 11.35 5.89
CA ASN A 24 -1.60 10.31 6.59
C ASN A 24 -0.11 10.33 6.18
N ARG A 25 0.52 11.51 6.20
CA ARG A 25 1.84 11.75 5.61
C ARG A 25 2.96 10.89 6.22
N ASP A 26 2.83 10.55 7.49
CA ASP A 26 3.87 9.81 8.23
C ASP A 26 3.75 8.30 8.08
N THR A 27 2.70 7.82 7.39
CA THR A 27 2.47 6.38 7.19
C THR A 27 3.31 5.81 6.05
N LEU A 28 3.59 4.49 6.11
CA LEU A 28 4.38 3.81 5.09
C LEU A 28 3.79 4.00 3.68
N ALA A 29 2.47 3.89 3.53
CA ALA A 29 1.77 4.13 2.26
C ALA A 29 2.09 5.50 1.64
N ALA A 30 2.21 6.55 2.46
CA ALA A 30 2.55 7.89 1.98
C ALA A 30 4.01 8.00 1.52
N LYS A 31 4.91 7.24 2.16
CA LYS A 31 6.34 7.19 1.80
C LYS A 31 6.58 6.37 0.54
N VAL A 32 6.03 5.16 0.47
CA VAL A 32 6.34 4.20 -0.60
C VAL A 32 5.40 4.27 -1.79
N ARG A 33 4.24 4.92 -1.63
CA ARG A 33 3.23 5.13 -2.70
C ARG A 33 2.94 3.83 -3.48
N PRO A 34 2.33 2.82 -2.83
CA PRO A 34 2.19 1.48 -3.39
C PRO A 34 1.36 1.49 -4.70
N ARG A 35 1.61 0.48 -5.53
CA ARG A 35 0.85 0.25 -6.76
C ARG A 35 -0.48 -0.42 -6.43
N PHE A 36 -1.47 -0.19 -7.28
CA PHE A 36 -2.81 -0.75 -7.13
C PHE A 36 -3.09 -1.87 -8.11
N GLY A 37 -3.71 -2.94 -7.64
CA GLY A 37 -4.31 -4.00 -8.44
C GLY A 37 -5.78 -4.22 -8.07
N LEU A 38 -6.50 -4.94 -8.92
CA LEU A 38 -7.85 -5.42 -8.66
C LEU A 38 -7.82 -6.95 -8.53
N SER A 39 -8.42 -7.47 -7.45
CA SER A 39 -8.61 -8.89 -7.19
C SER A 39 -10.10 -9.15 -6.93
N GLY A 40 -10.81 -9.63 -7.95
CA GLY A 40 -12.28 -9.69 -7.94
C GLY A 40 -12.88 -8.30 -7.76
N VAL A 41 -13.60 -8.08 -6.66
CA VAL A 41 -14.20 -6.79 -6.29
C VAL A 41 -13.32 -5.95 -5.35
N ASN A 42 -12.15 -6.47 -4.96
CA ASN A 42 -11.29 -5.83 -3.98
C ASN A 42 -10.09 -5.14 -4.64
N TRP A 43 -9.72 -4.01 -4.07
CA TRP A 43 -8.47 -3.31 -4.37
C TRP A 43 -7.33 -3.89 -3.55
N VAL A 44 -6.17 -3.98 -4.18
CA VAL A 44 -4.92 -4.42 -3.57
C VAL A 44 -3.91 -3.28 -3.69
N ALA A 45 -3.37 -2.83 -2.57
CA ALA A 45 -2.20 -1.96 -2.53
C ALA A 45 -0.97 -2.84 -2.27
N LEU A 46 0.03 -2.78 -3.13
CA LEU A 46 1.23 -3.63 -3.09
C LEU A 46 2.48 -2.77 -3.32
N ASP A 47 3.51 -2.99 -2.51
CA ASP A 47 4.83 -2.40 -2.73
C ASP A 47 5.80 -3.36 -3.43
N ASN A 48 7.01 -2.87 -3.72
CA ASN A 48 8.04 -3.67 -4.38
C ASN A 48 8.67 -4.74 -3.47
N ASN A 49 8.41 -4.69 -2.16
CA ASN A 49 8.94 -5.62 -1.17
C ASN A 49 7.96 -6.78 -0.90
N GLY A 50 6.84 -6.84 -1.63
CA GLY A 50 5.84 -7.89 -1.48
C GLY A 50 4.85 -7.65 -0.34
N CYS A 51 4.91 -6.49 0.32
CA CYS A 51 3.94 -6.16 1.35
C CYS A 51 2.64 -5.63 0.73
N MET A 52 1.50 -6.09 1.24
CA MET A 52 0.21 -5.77 0.63
C MET A 52 -0.91 -5.49 1.64
N GLY A 53 -1.86 -4.67 1.22
CA GLY A 53 -3.13 -4.43 1.89
C GLY A 53 -4.29 -4.60 0.92
N ILE A 54 -5.39 -5.18 1.40
CA ILE A 54 -6.59 -5.47 0.60
C ILE A 54 -7.79 -4.73 1.18
N GLY A 55 -8.63 -4.15 0.33
CA GLY A 55 -9.87 -3.50 0.76
C GLY A 55 -10.87 -3.31 -0.37
N SER A 56 -12.14 -3.09 -0.04
CA SER A 56 -13.20 -2.82 -1.02
C SER A 56 -13.03 -1.48 -1.76
N THR A 57 -12.16 -0.59 -1.26
CA THR A 57 -11.78 0.66 -1.90
C THR A 57 -10.26 0.84 -1.88
N PRO A 58 -9.68 1.67 -2.78
CA PRO A 58 -8.26 1.98 -2.76
C PRO A 58 -7.79 2.52 -1.39
N SER A 59 -8.57 3.42 -0.78
CA SER A 59 -8.27 3.99 0.54
C SER A 59 -8.27 2.93 1.65
N LEU A 60 -9.20 1.97 1.60
CA LEU A 60 -9.25 0.88 2.57
C LEU A 60 -8.07 -0.08 2.39
N ALA A 61 -7.68 -0.37 1.14
CA ALA A 61 -6.47 -1.13 0.84
C ALA A 61 -5.22 -0.45 1.41
N LEU A 62 -5.09 0.88 1.29
CA LEU A 62 -3.99 1.64 1.90
C LEU A 62 -4.02 1.61 3.44
N LYS A 63 -5.20 1.71 4.04
CA LYS A 63 -5.35 1.58 5.50
C LYS A 63 -4.86 0.20 5.97
N ARG A 64 -5.25 -0.87 5.27
CA ARG A 64 -4.78 -2.24 5.57
C ARG A 64 -3.29 -2.41 5.30
N PHE A 65 -2.77 -1.83 4.22
CA PHE A 65 -1.35 -1.81 3.91
C PHE A 65 -0.56 -1.18 5.05
N ASN A 66 -0.97 -0.01 5.54
CA ASN A 66 -0.33 0.64 6.68
C ASN A 66 -0.37 -0.20 7.96
N GLN A 67 -1.43 -0.96 8.20
CA GLN A 67 -1.55 -1.83 9.36
C GLN A 67 -0.64 -3.06 9.30
N LEU A 68 -0.51 -3.67 8.13
CA LEU A 68 0.23 -4.94 7.97
C LEU A 68 1.71 -4.72 7.65
N CYS A 69 2.03 -3.63 6.95
CA CYS A 69 3.37 -3.37 6.44
C CYS A 69 4.23 -2.51 7.37
N ALA A 70 3.63 -1.79 8.32
CA ALA A 70 4.39 -1.06 9.33
C ALA A 70 5.26 -1.98 10.21
N ASP A 71 4.83 -3.22 10.42
CA ASP A 71 5.56 -4.25 11.18
C ASP A 71 6.59 -5.02 10.33
N SER A 72 6.66 -4.76 9.02
CA SER A 72 7.54 -5.48 8.10
C SER A 72 8.94 -4.84 8.01
N GLU A 73 9.06 -3.53 8.27
CA GLU A 73 10.36 -2.84 8.42
C GLU A 73 11.17 -3.41 9.61
N THR A 74 10.51 -3.87 10.67
CA THR A 74 11.19 -4.46 11.84
C THR A 74 11.60 -5.92 11.63
N LYS A 75 10.96 -6.68 10.74
CA LYS A 75 11.32 -8.08 10.46
C LYS A 75 12.48 -8.27 9.49
N THR A 76 12.79 -7.27 8.66
CA THR A 76 13.92 -7.35 7.72
C THR A 76 15.24 -6.90 8.36
N ALA A 77 15.19 -6.31 9.56
CA ALA A 77 16.33 -5.91 10.37
C ALA A 77 16.69 -6.93 11.48
N ALA A 78 16.18 -8.17 11.41
CA ALA A 78 16.69 -9.24 12.27
C ALA A 78 18.10 -9.64 11.79
N PRO A 79 19.11 -9.67 12.67
CA PRO A 79 20.47 -10.03 12.29
C PRO A 79 20.47 -11.47 11.77
N ARG A 80 21.10 -11.69 10.62
CA ARG A 80 21.58 -13.03 10.26
C ARG A 80 22.58 -13.45 11.36
N LEU A 81 22.08 -14.19 12.34
CA LEU A 81 22.88 -14.82 13.37
C LEU A 81 23.00 -16.31 13.05
N ALA A 82 24.24 -16.78 13.16
CA ALA A 82 24.76 -18.13 12.93
C ALA A 82 24.99 -18.50 11.45
N THR A 83 26.18 -18.97 11.04
CA THR A 83 27.19 -19.74 11.79
C THR A 83 28.59 -19.46 11.25
#